data_AF-A0A380DYE2-F1
#
_entry.id   AF-A0A380DYE2-F1
#
_cell.length_a   1.000
_cell.length_b   1.000
_cell.length_c   1.000
_cell.angle_alpha   90.00
_cell.angle_beta   90.00
_cell.angle_gamma   90.00
#
_symmetry.space_group_name_H-M   'P 1'
#
loop_
_entity.id
_entity.type
_entity.pdbx_description
1 polymer ?
#
loop_
_entity_poly.entity_id
_entity_poly.type
_entity_poly.pdbx_seq_one_letter_code
_entity_poly.pdbx_strand_id
1 'polypeptide(L)'
;MGFVVDYSNKEALNALLDSAKEIAKAEKAYAIKIDPDVEVDKGTDALQNLKALGFKHKGFKEGLSKDYIQPRMTMITPIDKNDDELLNSFERRNRSKVRLALKRGTTVERSDREGLKTFAELMKITGERDGFLTRDISYFENIYDALP
;
A
#
# COMPACT_ATOMS: atom_id res chain seq x y z
N MET A 1 3.82 -6.52 3.51
CA MET A 1 3.27 -7.31 2.40
C MET A 1 4.27 -8.38 2.01
N GLY A 2 3.90 -9.63 2.24
CA GLY A 2 4.73 -10.79 1.96
C GLY A 2 3.99 -12.06 2.34
N PHE A 3 4.50 -13.24 2.05
CA PHE A 3 5.72 -13.48 1.28
C PHE A 3 5.57 -13.06 -0.19
N VAL A 4 6.69 -12.74 -0.83
CA VAL A 4 6.73 -12.49 -2.27
C VAL A 4 6.99 -13.84 -2.96
N VAL A 5 5.91 -14.55 -3.27
CA VAL A 5 5.94 -15.89 -3.85
C VAL A 5 4.65 -16.14 -4.63
N ASP A 6 4.72 -17.01 -5.64
CA ASP A 6 3.51 -17.61 -6.20
C ASP A 6 2.90 -18.56 -5.17
N TYR A 7 1.74 -18.19 -4.65
CA TYR A 7 1.05 -18.93 -3.60
C TYR A 7 0.49 -20.29 -4.04
N SER A 8 0.48 -20.58 -5.34
CA SER A 8 0.20 -21.92 -5.87
C SER A 8 1.41 -22.87 -5.73
N ASN A 9 2.64 -22.33 -5.63
CA ASN A 9 3.86 -23.10 -5.46
C ASN A 9 4.06 -23.52 -3.99
N LYS A 10 3.58 -24.71 -3.66
CA LYS A 10 3.62 -25.27 -2.30
C LYS A 10 5.04 -25.47 -1.77
N GLU A 11 5.98 -25.87 -2.63
CA GLU A 11 7.36 -26.11 -2.21
C GLU A 11 8.04 -24.81 -1.79
N ALA A 12 7.91 -23.76 -2.62
CA ALA A 12 8.46 -22.44 -2.31
C ALA A 12 7.81 -21.83 -1.07
N LEU A 13 6.48 -21.93 -0.94
CA LEU A 13 5.77 -21.42 0.22
C LEU A 13 6.17 -22.12 1.53
N ASN A 14 6.40 -23.44 1.49
CA ASN A 14 6.92 -24.21 2.63
C ASN A 14 8.34 -23.76 3.00
N ALA A 15 9.24 -23.68 2.02
CA ALA A 15 10.63 -23.29 2.26
C ALA A 15 10.73 -21.90 2.91
N LEU A 16 9.91 -20.95 2.45
CA LEU A 16 9.82 -19.61 3.03
C LEU A 16 9.29 -19.63 4.46
N LEU A 17 8.24 -20.40 4.72
CA LEU A 17 7.68 -20.52 6.06
C LEU A 17 8.66 -21.16 7.05
N ASP A 18 9.35 -22.22 6.64
CA ASP A 18 10.32 -22.91 7.49
C ASP A 18 11.51 -22.01 7.82
N SER A 19 12.07 -21.32 6.82
CA SER A 19 13.13 -20.32 7.04
C SER A 19 12.65 -19.20 7.96
N ALA A 20 11.43 -18.69 7.76
CA ALA A 20 10.85 -17.65 8.62
C ALA A 20 10.63 -18.14 10.06
N LYS A 21 10.25 -19.41 10.26
CA LYS A 21 10.06 -20.02 11.59
C LYS A 21 11.38 -20.15 12.35
N GLU A 22 12.48 -20.47 11.68
CA GLU A 22 13.80 -20.53 12.32
C GLU A 22 14.19 -19.17 12.90
N ILE A 23 14.12 -18.12 12.08
CA ILE A 23 14.43 -16.75 12.48
C ILE A 23 13.45 -16.27 13.56
N ALA A 24 12.14 -16.45 13.37
CA ALA A 24 11.13 -16.01 14.32
C ALA A 24 11.32 -16.65 15.72
N LYS A 25 11.73 -17.92 15.79
CA LYS A 25 12.04 -18.58 17.06
C LYS A 25 13.29 -18.01 17.72
N ALA A 26 14.35 -17.75 16.96
CA ALA A 26 15.57 -17.14 17.48
C ALA A 26 15.30 -15.74 18.06
N GLU A 27 14.45 -14.96 17.38
CA GLU A 27 14.00 -13.64 17.81
C GLU A 27 12.88 -13.66 18.87
N LYS A 28 12.50 -14.86 19.36
CA LYS A 28 11.43 -15.05 20.36
C LYS A 28 10.09 -14.43 19.96
N ALA A 29 9.79 -14.39 18.66
CA ALA A 29 8.53 -13.89 18.15
C ALA A 29 7.37 -14.82 18.53
N TYR A 30 6.24 -14.23 18.95
CA TYR A 30 5.05 -15.02 19.30
C TYR A 30 4.24 -15.47 18.07
N ALA A 31 4.42 -14.83 16.92
CA ALA A 31 3.72 -15.13 15.68
C ALA A 31 4.49 -14.62 14.45
N ILE A 32 4.26 -15.28 13.31
CA ILE A 32 4.60 -14.76 11.98
C ILE A 32 3.31 -14.22 11.37
N LYS A 33 3.27 -12.92 11.08
CA LYS A 33 2.12 -12.25 10.46
C LYS A 33 2.46 -11.88 9.03
N ILE A 34 1.58 -12.25 8.11
CA ILE A 34 1.70 -11.96 6.68
C ILE A 34 0.43 -11.30 6.16
N ASP A 35 0.59 -10.49 5.12
CA ASP A 35 -0.46 -9.74 4.43
C ASP A 35 -0.09 -9.58 2.94
N PRO A 36 -0.04 -10.67 2.15
CA PRO A 36 0.34 -10.58 0.75
C PRO A 36 -0.71 -9.81 -0.06
N ASP A 37 -0.24 -9.06 -1.06
CA ASP A 37 -1.10 -8.36 -2.01
C ASP A 37 -1.60 -9.35 -3.09
N VAL A 38 -2.54 -10.19 -2.69
CA VAL A 38 -3.21 -11.16 -3.56
C VAL A 38 -4.70 -10.85 -3.54
N GLU A 39 -5.23 -10.45 -4.70
CA GLU A 39 -6.66 -10.19 -4.87
C GLU A 39 -7.48 -11.45 -4.57
N VAL A 40 -8.66 -11.25 -3.97
CA VAL A 40 -9.50 -12.37 -3.49
C VAL A 40 -9.94 -13.29 -4.63
N ASP A 41 -10.18 -12.74 -5.83
CA ASP A 41 -10.56 -13.48 -7.04
C ASP A 41 -9.46 -14.46 -7.51
N LYS A 42 -8.19 -14.14 -7.26
CA LYS A 42 -7.01 -14.97 -7.56
C LYS A 42 -6.48 -15.72 -6.34
N GLY A 43 -7.10 -15.53 -5.18
CA GLY A 43 -6.57 -15.94 -3.88
C GLY A 43 -6.95 -17.35 -3.41
N THR A 44 -7.66 -18.16 -4.21
CA THR A 44 -8.12 -19.50 -3.77
C THR A 44 -6.96 -20.39 -3.32
N ASP A 45 -5.90 -20.48 -4.12
CA ASP A 45 -4.72 -21.30 -3.78
C ASP A 45 -4.00 -20.73 -2.55
N ALA A 46 -3.86 -19.40 -2.46
CA ALA A 46 -3.27 -18.75 -1.30
C ALA A 46 -4.03 -19.09 -0.01
N LEU A 47 -5.36 -18.97 -0.02
CA LEU A 47 -6.20 -19.27 1.14
C LEU A 47 -6.09 -20.74 1.55
N GLN A 48 -6.14 -21.67 0.59
CA GLN A 48 -6.06 -23.10 0.87
C GLN A 48 -4.69 -23.51 1.39
N ASN A 49 -3.62 -23.10 0.69
CA ASN A 49 -2.25 -23.48 1.03
C ASN A 49 -1.84 -22.86 2.37
N LEU A 50 -2.13 -21.56 2.62
CA LEU A 50 -1.84 -20.94 3.91
C LEU A 50 -2.61 -21.60 5.06
N LYS A 51 -3.88 -21.96 4.85
CA LYS A 51 -4.67 -22.68 5.85
C LYS A 51 -4.08 -24.06 6.14
N ALA A 52 -3.64 -24.80 5.12
CA ALA A 52 -2.99 -26.10 5.28
C ALA A 52 -1.67 -26.00 6.06
N LEU A 53 -0.93 -24.89 5.89
CA LEU A 53 0.28 -24.57 6.66
C LEU A 53 0.02 -24.06 8.09
N GLY A 54 -1.26 -23.97 8.49
CA GLY A 54 -1.64 -23.63 9.86
C GLY A 54 -1.89 -22.14 10.11
N PHE A 55 -1.76 -21.27 9.11
CA PHE A 55 -2.10 -19.85 9.25
C PHE A 55 -3.58 -19.66 9.61
N LYS A 56 -3.86 -18.60 10.37
CA LYS A 56 -5.22 -18.23 10.78
C LYS A 56 -5.61 -16.92 10.11
N HIS A 57 -6.59 -16.98 9.22
CA HIS A 57 -7.11 -15.80 8.52
C HIS A 57 -7.87 -14.90 9.50
N LYS A 58 -7.69 -13.57 9.40
CA LYS A 58 -8.35 -12.58 10.27
C LYS A 58 -9.80 -12.25 9.87
N GLY A 59 -10.33 -12.92 8.85
CA GLY A 59 -11.67 -12.73 8.29
C GLY A 59 -11.67 -11.80 7.08
N PHE A 60 -12.81 -11.67 6.41
CA PHE A 60 -13.02 -10.70 5.33
C PHE A 60 -13.91 -9.56 5.85
N LYS A 61 -13.31 -8.61 6.56
CA LYS A 61 -14.03 -7.44 7.08
C LYS A 61 -13.92 -6.26 6.13
N GLU A 62 -14.48 -5.12 6.52
CA GLU A 62 -14.43 -3.86 5.77
C GLU A 62 -12.99 -3.50 5.33
N GLY A 63 -12.89 -2.81 4.18
CA GLY A 63 -11.61 -2.49 3.54
C GLY A 63 -10.62 -1.73 4.43
N LEU A 64 -11.13 -0.87 5.32
CA LEU A 64 -10.36 -0.08 6.28
C LEU A 64 -10.58 -0.54 7.74
N SER A 65 -10.94 -1.80 7.96
CA SER A 65 -11.14 -2.30 9.33
C SER A 65 -9.86 -2.15 10.17
N LYS A 66 -10.02 -1.65 11.40
CA LYS A 66 -8.95 -1.52 12.41
C LYS A 66 -8.35 -2.86 12.86
N ASP A 67 -8.96 -3.98 12.46
CA ASP A 67 -8.47 -5.33 12.76
C ASP A 67 -7.24 -5.73 11.92
N TYR A 68 -6.95 -4.98 10.85
CA TYR A 68 -5.78 -5.16 10.00
C TYR A 68 -4.83 -3.97 10.15
N ILE A 69 -3.56 -4.20 9.84
CA ILE A 69 -2.54 -3.14 9.82
C ILE A 69 -2.61 -2.39 8.48
N GLN A 70 -2.72 -3.14 7.39
CA GLN A 70 -2.87 -2.60 6.04
C GLN A 70 -4.35 -2.63 5.61
N PRO A 71 -4.81 -1.65 4.81
CA PRO A 71 -6.08 -1.73 4.12
C PRO A 71 -6.21 -3.03 3.31
N ARG A 72 -7.38 -3.67 3.36
CA ARG A 72 -7.70 -4.87 2.55
C ARG A 72 -8.24 -4.51 1.16
N MET A 73 -8.68 -3.27 0.99
CA MET A 73 -9.22 -2.76 -0.27
C MET A 73 -8.50 -1.46 -0.61
N THR A 74 -7.96 -1.40 -1.82
CA THR A 74 -7.28 -0.24 -2.41
C THR A 74 -7.99 0.18 -3.69
N MET A 75 -7.77 1.42 -4.12
CA MET A 75 -8.25 1.92 -5.41
C MET A 75 -7.06 2.01 -6.37
N ILE A 76 -7.07 1.22 -7.43
CA ILE A 76 -5.97 1.12 -8.39
C ILE A 76 -6.38 1.78 -9.72
N THR A 77 -5.53 2.65 -10.26
CA THR A 77 -5.73 3.27 -11.58
C THR A 77 -4.75 2.65 -12.58
N PRO A 78 -5.21 2.02 -13.66
CA PRO A 78 -4.33 1.55 -14.74
C PRO A 78 -3.73 2.73 -15.50
N ILE A 79 -2.40 2.85 -15.49
CA ILE A 79 -1.61 3.97 -16.04
C ILE A 79 -0.76 3.58 -17.25
N ASP A 80 -0.82 2.33 -17.68
CA ASP A 80 -0.23 1.78 -18.91
C ASP A 80 -0.99 2.26 -20.17
N LYS A 81 -1.14 3.58 -20.29
CA LYS A 81 -1.98 4.29 -21.27
C LYS A 81 -1.30 5.57 -21.73
N ASN A 82 -1.70 6.09 -22.88
CA ASN A 82 -1.33 7.46 -23.25
C ASN A 82 -2.16 8.50 -22.46
N ASP A 83 -1.77 9.78 -22.53
CA ASP A 83 -2.42 10.87 -21.78
C ASP A 83 -3.93 10.97 -22.00
N ASP A 84 -4.37 10.83 -23.26
CA ASP A 84 -5.79 10.92 -23.61
C ASP A 84 -6.58 9.72 -23.11
N GLU A 85 -6.04 8.51 -23.24
CA GLU A 85 -6.63 7.27 -22.73
C GLU A 85 -6.73 7.27 -21.19
N LEU A 86 -5.66 7.72 -20.51
CA LEU A 86 -5.65 7.86 -19.06
C LEU A 86 -6.71 8.87 -18.60
N LEU A 87 -6.73 10.06 -19.21
CA LEU A 87 -7.73 11.08 -18.87
C LEU A 87 -9.15 10.59 -19.15
N ASN A 88 -9.36 9.84 -20.24
CA ASN A 88 -10.66 9.29 -20.58
C ASN A 88 -11.13 8.17 -19.64
N SER A 89 -10.22 7.55 -18.88
CA SER A 89 -10.57 6.57 -17.86
C SER A 89 -11.21 7.16 -16.61
N PHE A 90 -11.04 8.47 -16.34
CA PHE A 90 -11.62 9.11 -15.16
C PHE A 90 -13.14 9.32 -15.31
N GLU A 91 -13.84 9.46 -14.18
CA GLU A 91 -15.24 9.88 -14.14
C GLU A 91 -15.43 11.24 -14.85
N ARG A 92 -16.59 11.41 -15.50
CA ARG A 92 -16.87 12.53 -16.42
C ARG A 92 -16.65 13.91 -15.80
N ARG A 93 -17.12 14.18 -14.58
CA ARG A 93 -16.89 15.46 -13.90
C ARG A 93 -15.41 15.62 -13.55
N ASN A 94 -14.71 14.55 -13.17
CA ASN A 94 -13.28 14.62 -12.89
C ASN A 94 -12.46 15.00 -14.13
N ARG A 95 -12.79 14.46 -15.32
CA ARG A 95 -12.13 14.84 -16.58
C ARG A 95 -12.18 16.34 -16.83
N SER A 96 -13.34 16.95 -16.60
CA SER A 96 -13.51 18.40 -16.76
C SER A 96 -12.67 19.19 -15.75
N LYS A 97 -12.57 18.72 -14.50
CA LYS A 97 -11.74 19.35 -13.46
C LYS A 97 -10.25 19.28 -13.79
N VAL A 98 -9.75 18.14 -14.26
CA VAL A 98 -8.34 17.98 -14.65
C VAL A 98 -8.00 18.90 -15.81
N ARG A 99 -8.81 18.93 -16.87
CA ARG A 99 -8.60 19.86 -18.01
C ARG A 99 -8.61 21.33 -17.58
N LEU A 100 -9.43 21.67 -16.59
CA LEU A 100 -9.48 23.02 -16.04
C LEU A 100 -8.22 23.34 -15.23
N ALA A 101 -7.72 22.39 -14.42
CA ALA A 101 -6.51 22.55 -13.64
C ALA A 101 -5.29 22.84 -14.52
N LEU A 102 -5.14 22.13 -15.65
CA LEU A 102 -4.07 22.36 -16.63
C LEU A 102 -4.07 23.78 -17.23
N LYS A 103 -5.22 24.47 -17.22
CA LYS A 103 -5.38 25.83 -17.77
C LYS A 103 -5.27 26.94 -16.73
N ARG A 104 -5.24 26.61 -15.43
CA ARG A 104 -5.31 27.58 -14.33
C ARG A 104 -3.96 28.16 -13.89
N GLY A 105 -2.87 27.84 -14.60
CA GLY A 105 -1.57 28.48 -14.41
C GLY A 105 -0.71 27.92 -13.27
N THR A 106 -1.10 26.80 -12.66
CA THR A 106 -0.25 26.10 -11.68
C THR A 106 0.80 25.24 -12.39
N THR A 107 2.01 25.20 -11.84
CA THR A 107 3.08 24.28 -12.24
C THR A 107 3.15 23.09 -11.28
N VAL A 108 3.68 21.96 -11.75
CA VAL A 108 3.95 20.76 -10.95
C VAL A 108 5.44 20.49 -11.00
N GLU A 109 6.05 20.26 -9.85
CA GLU A 109 7.50 20.08 -9.70
C GLU A 109 7.82 18.76 -9.01
N ARG A 110 8.86 18.07 -9.50
CA ARG A 110 9.49 16.98 -8.76
C ARG A 110 10.53 17.60 -7.84
N SER A 111 10.15 17.82 -6.59
CA SER A 111 11.00 18.46 -5.59
C SER A 111 12.10 17.54 -5.04
N ASP A 112 13.01 18.12 -4.27
CA ASP A 112 14.09 17.43 -3.57
C ASP A 112 13.76 17.25 -2.08
N ARG A 113 14.76 16.83 -1.29
CA ARG A 113 14.63 16.64 0.15
C ARG A 113 14.21 17.92 0.89
N GLU A 114 14.64 19.10 0.44
CA GLU A 114 14.26 20.38 1.07
C GLU A 114 12.77 20.66 0.88
N GLY A 115 12.19 20.20 -0.24
CA GLY A 115 10.75 20.23 -0.49
C GLY A 115 9.90 19.53 0.58
N LEU A 116 10.48 18.62 1.38
CA LEU A 116 9.77 17.97 2.49
C LEU A 116 9.31 18.95 3.56
N LYS A 117 9.98 20.11 3.72
CA LYS A 117 9.54 21.17 4.64
C LYS A 117 8.18 21.73 4.22
N THR A 118 8.04 22.05 2.94
CA THR A 118 6.77 22.51 2.37
C THR A 118 5.71 21.41 2.42
N PHE A 119 6.08 20.16 2.10
CA PHE A 119 5.16 19.02 2.19
C PHE A 119 4.63 18.81 3.63
N ALA A 120 5.50 18.88 4.64
CA ALA A 120 5.12 18.71 6.04
C ALA A 120 4.17 19.82 6.51
N GLU A 121 4.38 21.06 6.09
CA GLU A 121 3.45 22.17 6.37
C GLU A 121 2.07 21.93 5.74
N LEU A 122 2.03 21.51 4.47
CA LEU A 122 0.78 21.16 3.78
C LEU A 122 0.05 19.98 4.47
N MET A 123 0.81 18.99 4.96
CA MET A 123 0.24 17.88 5.72
C MET A 123 -0.36 18.35 7.04
N LYS A 124 0.30 19.27 7.76
CA LYS A 124 -0.22 19.87 9.01
C LYS A 124 -1.57 20.57 8.76
N ILE A 125 -1.63 21.45 7.77
CA ILE A 125 -2.86 22.17 7.39
C ILE A 125 -3.97 21.17 7.04
N THR A 126 -3.64 20.11 6.32
CA THR A 126 -4.59 19.07 5.90
C THR A 126 -5.10 18.25 7.09
N GLY A 127 -4.22 17.86 8.01
CA GLY A 127 -4.59 17.13 9.23
C GLY A 127 -5.49 17.94 10.17
N GLU A 128 -5.20 19.23 10.34
CA GLU A 128 -6.02 20.15 11.12
C GLU A 128 -7.42 20.34 10.49
N ARG A 129 -7.49 20.46 9.16
CA ARG A 129 -8.75 20.60 8.43
C ARG A 129 -9.61 19.33 8.47
N ASP A 130 -8.99 18.16 8.28
CA ASP A 130 -9.69 16.90 8.05
C ASP A 130 -9.76 16.02 9.33
N GLY A 131 -9.16 16.48 10.44
CA GLY A 131 -9.30 15.88 11.77
C GLY A 131 -8.45 14.62 12.00
N PHE A 132 -7.26 14.53 11.39
CA PHE A 132 -6.34 13.38 11.57
C PHE A 132 -4.96 13.79 12.08
N LEU A 133 -4.31 12.87 12.80
CA LEU A 133 -2.96 13.06 13.31
C LEU A 133 -1.93 13.02 12.19
N THR A 134 -1.10 14.05 12.09
CA THR A 134 0.01 14.12 11.15
C THR A 134 1.28 13.59 11.78
N ARG A 135 2.21 13.15 10.94
CA ARG A 135 3.58 12.81 11.35
C ARG A 135 4.46 14.05 11.23
N ASP A 136 5.51 14.11 12.04
CA ASP A 136 6.51 15.17 11.93
C ASP A 136 7.41 14.97 10.69
N ILE A 137 8.18 15.99 10.35
CA ILE A 137 9.03 15.99 9.15
C ILE A 137 10.05 14.84 9.14
N SER A 138 10.59 14.45 10.30
CA SER A 138 11.64 13.43 10.38
C SER A 138 11.13 12.06 9.93
N TYR A 139 9.83 11.78 10.12
CA TYR A 139 9.21 10.56 9.58
C TYR A 139 9.29 10.49 8.06
N PHE A 140 9.05 11.61 7.37
CA PHE A 140 9.09 11.66 5.90
C PHE A 140 10.52 11.72 5.37
N GLU A 141 11.41 12.44 6.05
CA GLU A 141 12.85 12.44 5.75
C GLU A 141 13.44 11.03 5.82
N ASN A 142 13.13 10.27 6.88
CA ASN A 142 13.60 8.89 7.02
C ASN A 142 13.13 7.99 5.87
N ILE A 143 11.90 8.19 5.36
CA ILE A 143 11.39 7.41 4.22
C ILE A 143 12.09 7.84 2.93
N TYR A 144 12.21 9.15 2.69
CA TYR A 144 12.84 9.70 1.49
C TYR A 144 14.31 9.29 1.38
N ASP A 145 15.06 9.35 2.49
CA ASP A 145 16.49 9.02 2.52
C ASP A 145 16.74 7.51 2.35
N ALA A 146 15.77 6.65 2.69
CA ALA A 146 15.88 5.20 2.58
C ALA A 146 15.41 4.65 1.22
N LEU A 147 14.58 5.39 0.48
CA LEU A 147 13.94 4.97 -0.77
C LEU A 147 14.22 6.03 -1.86
N PRO A 148 15.39 5.98 -2.53
CA PRO A 148 15.72 6.92 -3.60
C PRO A 148 14.86 6.75 -4.86
#